data_AF-A0AA36ELS0-F1
#
_entry.id   AF-A0AA36ELS0-F1
#
_cell.length_a   1.000
_cell.length_b   1.000
_cell.length_c   1.000
_cell.angle_alpha   90.00
_cell.angle_beta   90.00
_cell.angle_gamma   90.00
#
_symmetry.space_group_name_H-M   'P 1'
#
loop_
_entity.id
_entity.type
_entity.pdbx_description
1 polymer ?
#
loop_
_entity_poly.entity_id
_entity_poly.type
_entity_poly.pdbx_seq_one_letter_code
_entity_poly.pdbx_strand_id
1 'polypeptide(L)'
;MEAGIQPHVTLNHIDLPLILEDEYGGWLSRKSVKDFVAFADVCFREFGDRVLHWTTFNEANLYALGGYDTGSSPPGRCSSPFRMINCSRGDSTYEPYLVAHHFLLAHASTVRLYWGKYKVKLWPLPLYSSFLVHAIYGNLFTTMELDGRRS
;
A
#
# COMPACT_ATOMS: atom_id res chain seq x y z
N MET A 1 21.51 14.63 6.46
CA MET A 1 20.53 15.71 6.21
C MET A 1 21.12 16.96 6.82
N GLU A 2 21.52 17.94 6.01
CA GLU A 2 22.36 19.07 6.44
C GLU A 2 21.56 20.29 6.93
N ALA A 3 20.31 20.43 6.49
CA ALA A 3 19.45 21.57 6.82
C ALA A 3 18.43 21.32 7.96
N GLY A 4 18.46 20.15 8.61
CA GLY A 4 17.51 19.79 9.68
C GLY A 4 16.05 19.56 9.22
N ILE A 5 15.79 19.51 7.90
CA ILE A 5 14.45 19.27 7.33
C ILE A 5 14.17 17.77 7.26
N GLN A 6 13.01 17.36 7.76
CA GLN A 6 12.57 15.97 7.73
C GLN A 6 11.94 15.62 6.36
N PRO A 7 12.44 14.61 5.62
CA PRO A 7 11.87 14.21 4.35
C PRO A 7 10.59 13.39 4.56
N HIS A 8 9.56 13.76 3.79
CA HIS A 8 8.31 13.02 3.64
C HIS A 8 8.23 12.56 2.19
N VAL A 9 8.39 11.26 1.95
CA VAL A 9 8.53 10.72 0.59
C VAL A 9 7.22 10.07 0.17
N THR A 10 6.77 10.43 -1.03
CA THR A 10 5.69 9.72 -1.72
C THR A 10 6.28 8.75 -2.74
N LEU A 11 5.92 7.47 -2.67
CA LEU A 11 6.46 6.44 -3.54
C LEU A 11 5.89 6.48 -4.96
N ASN A 12 4.59 6.77 -5.11
CA ASN A 12 3.96 6.94 -6.41
C ASN A 12 3.17 8.24 -6.48
N HIS A 13 3.47 9.03 -7.50
CA HIS A 13 2.85 10.32 -7.77
C HIS A 13 2.44 10.42 -9.24
N ILE A 14 1.68 9.42 -9.70
CA ILE A 14 1.18 9.33 -11.09
C ILE A 14 2.30 9.14 -12.12
N ASP A 15 3.34 8.43 -11.72
CA ASP A 15 4.61 8.25 -12.44
C ASP A 15 4.92 6.78 -12.72
N LEU A 16 3.89 5.97 -13.05
CA LEU A 16 4.10 4.59 -13.46
C LEU A 16 5.05 4.54 -14.69
N PRO A 17 6.12 3.74 -14.67
CA PRO A 17 7.00 3.59 -15.82
C PRO A 17 6.24 3.15 -17.08
N LEU A 18 6.45 3.86 -18.19
CA LEU A 18 5.76 3.61 -19.46
C LEU A 18 5.87 2.15 -19.93
N ILE A 19 7.03 1.52 -19.72
CA ILE A 19 7.25 0.11 -20.09
C ILE A 19 6.23 -0.85 -19.45
N LEU A 20 5.78 -0.56 -18.22
CA LEU A 20 4.79 -1.39 -17.52
C LEU A 20 3.37 -1.19 -18.08
N GLU A 21 3.07 0.03 -18.56
CA GLU A 21 1.85 0.29 -19.32
C GLU A 21 1.86 -0.48 -20.64
N ASP A 22 2.99 -0.47 -21.37
CA ASP A 22 3.12 -1.14 -22.67
C ASP A 22 3.11 -2.67 -22.55
N GLU A 23 3.77 -3.24 -21.53
CA GLU A 23 3.90 -4.70 -21.39
C GLU A 23 2.60 -5.40 -20.97
N TYR A 24 1.83 -4.77 -20.08
CA TYR A 24 0.66 -5.43 -19.48
C TYR A 24 -0.50 -4.50 -19.13
N GLY A 25 -0.50 -3.24 -19.58
CA GLY A 25 -1.56 -2.27 -19.30
C GLY A 25 -1.49 -1.66 -17.89
N GLY A 26 -0.30 -1.64 -17.30
CA GLY A 26 -0.03 -0.92 -16.06
C GLY A 26 -0.99 -1.30 -14.93
N TRP A 27 -1.69 -0.31 -14.38
CA TRP A 27 -2.56 -0.52 -13.21
C TRP A 27 -3.83 -1.33 -13.49
N LEU A 28 -4.14 -1.64 -14.76
CA LEU A 28 -5.19 -2.62 -15.08
C LEU A 28 -4.77 -4.05 -14.78
N SER A 29 -3.46 -4.31 -14.67
CA SER A 29 -2.92 -5.63 -14.38
C SER A 29 -2.55 -5.79 -12.91
N ARG A 30 -2.88 -6.96 -12.36
CA ARG A 30 -2.47 -7.35 -11.01
C ARG A 30 -0.93 -7.49 -10.87
N LYS A 31 -0.18 -7.55 -11.98
CA LYS A 31 1.29 -7.54 -11.98
C LYS A 31 1.86 -6.27 -11.35
N SER A 32 1.24 -5.12 -11.61
CA SER A 32 1.63 -3.82 -11.02
C SER A 32 1.68 -3.83 -9.51
N VAL A 33 0.82 -4.61 -8.85
CA VAL A 33 0.85 -4.75 -7.39
C VAL A 33 2.19 -5.34 -6.93
N LYS A 34 2.69 -6.37 -7.61
CA LYS A 34 3.97 -7.01 -7.27
C LYS A 34 5.14 -6.09 -7.59
N ASP A 35 5.12 -5.44 -8.74
CA ASP A 35 6.20 -4.58 -9.20
C ASP A 35 6.32 -3.32 -8.33
N PHE A 36 5.19 -2.74 -7.92
CA PHE A 36 5.18 -1.63 -6.96
C PHE A 36 5.72 -2.03 -5.58
N VAL A 37 5.38 -3.22 -5.08
CA VAL A 37 5.90 -3.72 -3.80
C VAL A 37 7.42 -3.96 -3.89
N ALA A 38 7.91 -4.48 -5.02
CA ALA A 38 9.34 -4.66 -5.25
C ALA A 38 10.09 -3.33 -5.31
N PHE A 39 9.52 -2.34 -6.02
CA PHE A 39 10.04 -0.97 -6.04
C PHE A 39 10.08 -0.36 -4.63
N ALA A 40 9.00 -0.47 -3.87
CA ALA A 40 8.94 0.04 -2.50
C ALA A 40 9.96 -0.65 -1.57
N ASP A 41 10.20 -1.96 -1.72
CA ASP A 41 11.23 -2.69 -0.96
C ASP A 41 12.63 -2.13 -1.22
N VAL A 42 12.94 -1.76 -2.47
CA VAL A 42 14.19 -1.08 -2.81
C VAL A 42 14.23 0.29 -2.13
N CYS A 43 13.19 1.12 -2.26
CA CYS A 43 13.17 2.44 -1.62
C CYS A 43 13.36 2.38 -0.10
N PHE A 44 12.67 1.46 0.57
CA PHE A 44 12.80 1.29 2.02
C PHE A 44 14.21 0.81 2.41
N ARG A 45 14.82 -0.07 1.62
CA ARG A 45 16.18 -0.54 1.86
C ARG A 45 17.22 0.57 1.69
N GLU A 46 17.13 1.34 0.61
CA GLU A 46 18.17 2.33 0.24
C GLU A 46 18.01 3.67 0.99
N PHE A 47 16.78 4.04 1.39
CA PHE A 47 16.49 5.36 1.96
C PHE A 47 15.84 5.31 3.35
N GLY A 48 15.46 4.13 3.85
CA GLY A 48 14.78 3.99 5.15
C GLY A 48 15.63 4.37 6.36
N ASP A 49 16.95 4.56 6.19
CA ASP A 49 17.86 5.08 7.21
C ASP A 49 17.65 6.58 7.48
N ARG A 50 17.15 7.33 6.48
CA ARG A 50 16.96 8.78 6.54
C ARG A 50 15.50 9.21 6.42
N VAL A 51 14.68 8.41 5.74
CA VAL A 51 13.26 8.71 5.50
C VAL A 51 12.40 7.96 6.51
N LEU A 52 11.76 8.72 7.39
CA LEU A 52 10.91 8.20 8.46
C LEU A 52 9.41 8.23 8.12
N HIS A 53 9.03 9.06 7.14
CA HIS A 53 7.64 9.29 6.75
C HIS A 53 7.45 8.92 5.28
N TRP A 54 6.58 7.95 5.05
CA TRP A 54 6.31 7.36 3.75
C TRP A 54 4.82 7.48 3.42
N THR A 55 4.53 8.01 2.24
CA THR A 55 3.23 7.94 1.57
C THR A 55 3.38 6.97 0.40
N THR A 56 2.43 6.05 0.25
CA THR A 56 2.50 5.06 -0.85
C THR A 56 2.01 5.66 -2.16
N PHE A 57 0.77 6.16 -2.19
CA PHE A 57 0.14 6.77 -3.35
C PHE A 57 -0.32 8.19 -3.01
N ASN A 58 -0.03 9.14 -3.89
CA ASN A 58 -0.73 10.42 -3.91
C ASN A 58 -2.05 10.29 -4.68
N GLU A 59 -3.13 10.82 -4.10
CA GLU A 59 -4.43 11.03 -4.77
C GLU A 59 -4.88 9.88 -5.67
N ALA A 60 -4.85 8.65 -5.14
CA ALA A 60 -5.18 7.43 -5.88
C ALA A 60 -6.56 7.50 -6.57
N ASN A 61 -7.51 8.20 -5.98
CA ASN A 61 -8.82 8.48 -6.57
C ASN A 61 -8.74 9.37 -7.82
N LEU A 62 -7.93 10.43 -7.79
CA LEU A 62 -7.77 11.33 -8.94
C LEU A 62 -6.99 10.66 -10.07
N TYR A 63 -6.02 9.80 -9.75
CA TYR A 63 -5.39 8.97 -10.77
C TYR A 63 -6.43 8.05 -11.41
N ALA A 64 -7.15 7.23 -10.64
CA ALA A 64 -8.13 6.30 -11.20
C ALA A 64 -9.18 7.00 -12.10
N LEU A 65 -9.71 8.16 -11.67
CA LEU A 65 -10.65 8.95 -12.46
C LEU A 65 -9.98 9.59 -13.69
N GLY A 66 -8.89 10.33 -13.49
CA GLY A 66 -8.23 11.05 -14.58
C GLY A 66 -7.64 10.13 -15.65
N GLY A 67 -7.06 8.99 -15.24
CA GLY A 67 -6.37 8.07 -16.12
C GLY A 67 -7.26 7.05 -16.83
N TYR A 68 -8.40 6.69 -16.22
CA TYR A 68 -9.23 5.55 -16.65
C TYR A 68 -10.74 5.85 -16.74
N ASP A 69 -11.19 7.04 -16.35
CA ASP A 69 -12.60 7.46 -16.50
C ASP A 69 -12.73 8.62 -17.49
N THR A 70 -12.12 9.77 -17.17
CA THR A 70 -12.22 10.99 -17.98
C THR A 70 -11.17 11.05 -19.08
N GLY A 71 -10.06 10.33 -18.90
CA GLY A 71 -8.89 10.33 -19.77
C GLY A 71 -8.04 11.61 -19.69
N SER A 72 -8.29 12.51 -18.73
CA SER A 72 -7.57 13.78 -18.60
C SER A 72 -6.10 13.64 -18.19
N SER A 73 -5.70 12.47 -17.68
CA SER A 73 -4.33 12.17 -17.23
C SER A 73 -3.83 10.89 -17.90
N PRO A 74 -2.50 10.65 -17.99
CA PRO A 74 -1.98 9.37 -18.45
C PRO A 74 -2.57 8.19 -17.64
N PRO A 75 -2.88 7.04 -18.28
CA PRO A 75 -2.65 6.70 -19.68
C PRO A 75 -3.70 7.21 -20.68
N GLY A 76 -4.66 8.03 -20.25
CA GLY A 76 -5.66 8.65 -21.12
C GLY A 76 -6.68 7.64 -21.65
N ARG A 77 -7.15 6.72 -20.79
CA ARG A 77 -8.17 5.73 -21.12
C ARG A 77 -9.54 6.24 -20.67
N CYS A 78 -10.53 6.08 -21.53
CA CYS A 78 -11.91 6.47 -21.23
C CYS A 78 -12.91 5.90 -22.25
N SER A 79 -14.20 5.87 -21.86
CA SER A 79 -15.33 5.57 -22.76
C SER A 79 -16.45 6.61 -22.62
N SER A 80 -17.34 6.66 -23.62
CA SER A 80 -18.52 7.54 -23.60
C SER A 80 -19.55 7.01 -22.58
N PRO A 81 -20.30 7.86 -21.86
CA PRO A 81 -20.37 9.33 -21.96
C PRO A 81 -19.40 10.10 -21.04
N PHE A 82 -18.55 9.41 -20.27
CA PHE A 82 -17.76 10.01 -19.19
C PHE A 82 -16.46 10.69 -19.65
N ARG A 83 -16.04 10.43 -20.89
CA ARG A 83 -14.83 11.01 -21.48
C ARG A 83 -14.81 12.55 -21.48
N MET A 84 -13.69 13.14 -21.06
CA MET A 84 -13.41 14.57 -21.22
C MET A 84 -12.56 14.85 -22.47
N ILE A 85 -11.80 13.86 -22.94
CA ILE A 85 -11.02 13.92 -24.18
C ILE A 85 -11.42 12.79 -25.12
N ASN A 86 -11.02 12.87 -26.39
CA ASN A 86 -11.18 11.74 -27.31
C ASN A 86 -10.14 10.66 -27.03
N CYS A 87 -10.44 9.75 -26.11
CA CYS A 87 -9.64 8.53 -25.90
C CYS A 87 -9.93 7.52 -27.02
N SER A 88 -8.90 6.80 -27.44
CA SER A 88 -8.99 5.73 -28.44
C SER A 88 -9.32 4.36 -27.83
N ARG A 89 -9.29 4.23 -26.49
CA ARG A 89 -9.44 2.97 -25.75
C ARG A 89 -9.82 3.23 -24.29
N GLY A 90 -10.34 2.20 -23.63
CA GLY A 90 -10.73 2.22 -22.22
C GLY A 90 -12.19 1.87 -22.00
N ASP A 91 -12.54 1.59 -20.76
CA ASP A 91 -13.91 1.38 -20.32
C ASP A 91 -14.15 2.01 -18.94
N SER A 92 -14.69 3.22 -18.97
CA SER A 92 -15.03 4.03 -17.81
C SER A 92 -16.00 3.36 -16.84
N THR A 93 -16.73 2.31 -17.26
CA THR A 93 -17.70 1.63 -16.39
C THR A 93 -17.04 0.71 -15.37
N TYR A 94 -15.80 0.27 -15.59
CA TYR A 94 -15.12 -0.65 -14.67
C TYR A 94 -13.63 -0.38 -14.45
N GLU A 95 -12.90 0.17 -15.42
CA GLU A 95 -11.45 0.37 -15.32
C GLU A 95 -11.02 1.24 -14.11
N PRO A 96 -11.71 2.35 -13.77
CA PRO A 96 -11.36 3.16 -12.60
C PRO A 96 -11.43 2.36 -11.30
N TYR A 97 -12.44 1.50 -11.16
CA TYR A 97 -12.61 0.66 -9.98
C TYR A 97 -11.57 -0.45 -9.90
N LEU A 98 -11.22 -1.05 -11.04
CA LEU A 98 -10.17 -2.06 -11.12
C LEU A 98 -8.81 -1.48 -10.72
N VAL A 99 -8.49 -0.29 -11.23
CA VAL A 99 -7.25 0.44 -10.89
C VAL A 99 -7.23 0.83 -9.42
N ALA A 100 -8.33 1.40 -8.90
CA ALA A 100 -8.44 1.71 -7.47
C ALA A 100 -8.27 0.46 -6.59
N HIS A 101 -8.83 -0.68 -7.01
CA HIS A 101 -8.64 -1.95 -6.31
C HIS A 101 -7.17 -2.38 -6.28
N HIS A 102 -6.46 -2.27 -7.40
CA HIS A 102 -5.02 -2.58 -7.45
C HIS A 102 -4.18 -1.61 -6.63
N PHE A 103 -4.51 -0.31 -6.58
CA PHE A 103 -3.87 0.64 -5.66
C PHE A 103 -4.05 0.22 -4.21
N LEU A 104 -5.26 -0.16 -3.79
CA LEU A 104 -5.51 -0.61 -2.43
C LEU A 104 -4.73 -1.89 -2.08
N LEU A 105 -4.67 -2.85 -3.01
CA LEU A 105 -3.88 -4.07 -2.84
C LEU A 105 -2.37 -3.79 -2.76
N ALA A 106 -1.87 -2.90 -3.62
CA ALA A 106 -0.47 -2.48 -3.63
C ALA A 106 -0.10 -1.72 -2.35
N HIS A 107 -0.98 -0.82 -1.91
CA HIS A 107 -0.85 -0.11 -0.64
C HIS A 107 -0.75 -1.09 0.53
N ALA A 108 -1.75 -1.98 0.68
CA ALA A 108 -1.81 -2.93 1.78
C ALA A 108 -0.61 -3.88 1.77
N SER A 109 -0.18 -4.35 0.60
CA SER A 109 0.97 -5.23 0.46
C SER A 109 2.28 -4.52 0.82
N THR A 110 2.43 -3.25 0.42
CA THR A 110 3.59 -2.41 0.73
C THR A 110 3.67 -2.09 2.21
N VAL A 111 2.55 -1.71 2.84
CA VAL A 111 2.48 -1.46 4.29
C VAL A 111 2.82 -2.73 5.07
N ARG A 112 2.28 -3.89 4.65
CA ARG A 112 2.62 -5.18 5.26
C ARG A 112 4.11 -5.48 5.17
N LEU A 113 4.73 -5.23 4.02
CA LEU A 113 6.17 -5.39 3.83
C LEU A 113 6.96 -4.41 4.73
N TYR A 114 6.56 -3.14 4.77
CA TYR A 114 7.21 -2.12 5.59
C TYR A 114 7.18 -2.48 7.07
N TRP A 115 6.01 -2.86 7.60
CA TRP A 115 5.88 -3.28 8.99
C TRP A 115 6.63 -4.57 9.29
N GLY A 116 6.55 -5.57 8.41
CA GLY A 116 7.22 -6.86 8.65
C GLY A 116 8.75 -6.78 8.62
N LYS A 117 9.33 -5.94 7.76
CA LYS A 117 10.79 -5.95 7.49
C LYS A 117 11.54 -4.71 8.00
N TYR A 118 10.90 -3.54 8.01
CA TYR A 118 11.59 -2.26 8.24
C TYR A 118 11.19 -1.58 9.56
N LYS A 119 9.90 -1.61 9.91
CA LYS A 119 9.38 -0.93 11.13
C LYS A 119 9.67 -1.70 12.42
N VAL A 120 9.77 -3.03 12.38
CA VAL A 120 10.14 -3.87 13.54
C VAL A 120 11.56 -3.57 14.05
N LYS A 121 12.45 -2.99 13.22
CA LYS A 121 13.78 -2.54 13.67
C LYS A 121 13.80 -1.21 14.42
N LEU A 122 12.73 -0.40 14.31
CA LEU A 122 12.66 0.97 14.83
C LEU A 122 11.92 1.08 16.17
N TRP A 123 11.30 0.00 16.64
CA TRP A 123 10.88 -0.09 18.03
C TRP A 123 11.93 -0.92 18.77
N PRO A 124 12.83 -0.31 19.59
CA PRO A 124 13.28 -1.08 20.71
C PRO A 124 11.99 -1.36 21.48
N LEU A 125 11.53 -2.62 21.47
CA LEU A 125 10.73 -3.05 22.61
C LEU A 125 11.57 -2.60 23.81
N PRO A 126 11.08 -1.66 24.64
CA PRO A 126 11.71 -1.52 25.93
C PRO A 126 11.67 -2.94 26.49
N LEU A 127 12.77 -3.36 27.07
CA LEU A 127 12.90 -4.58 27.83
C LEU A 127 11.87 -4.57 28.99
N TYR A 128 10.58 -4.62 28.67
CA TYR A 128 9.52 -4.96 29.58
C TYR A 128 9.51 -6.47 29.62
N SER A 129 10.48 -6.96 30.39
CA SER A 129 10.24 -7.88 31.50
C SER A 129 9.20 -8.97 31.22
N SER A 130 9.68 -10.22 31.24
CA SER A 130 8.95 -11.49 31.32
C SER A 130 7.66 -11.53 32.15
N PHE A 131 7.39 -10.51 32.98
CA PHE A 131 6.23 -10.40 33.85
C PHE A 131 4.92 -10.04 33.12
N LEU A 132 4.94 -9.33 31.99
CA LEU A 132 3.69 -8.95 31.29
C LEU A 132 3.11 -10.05 30.40
N VAL A 133 3.95 -10.94 29.86
CA VAL A 133 3.47 -12.10 29.07
C VAL A 133 2.68 -13.08 29.96
N HIS A 134 3.10 -13.27 31.22
CA HIS A 134 2.35 -14.07 32.19
C HIS A 134 1.04 -13.42 32.63
N ALA A 135 0.96 -12.09 32.70
CA ALA A 135 -0.26 -11.40 33.12
C ALA A 135 -1.38 -11.45 32.05
N ILE A 136 -1.01 -11.53 30.77
CA ILE A 136 -1.98 -11.57 29.66
C ILE A 136 -2.41 -13.01 29.34
N TYR A 137 -1.51 -14.00 29.44
CA TYR A 137 -1.83 -15.40 29.12
C TYR A 137 -2.13 -16.29 30.34
N GLY A 138 -1.79 -15.86 31.57
CA GLY A 138 -2.00 -16.64 32.79
C GLY A 138 -3.45 -16.69 33.29
N ASN A 139 -4.34 -15.84 32.77
CA ASN A 139 -5.74 -15.76 33.22
C ASN A 139 -6.74 -16.49 32.32
N LEU A 140 -6.29 -17.22 31.29
CA LEU A 140 -7.20 -18.01 30.45
C LEU A 140 -7.24 -19.51 30.80
N PHE A 141 -6.39 -19.99 31.71
CA PHE A 141 -6.33 -21.41 32.07
C PHE A 141 -7.01 -21.76 33.42
N THR A 142 -7.35 -20.78 34.26
CA THR A 142 -7.88 -21.05 35.61
C THR A 142 -9.41 -20.99 35.72
N THR A 143 -10.13 -20.60 34.66
CA THR A 143 -11.61 -20.52 34.67
C THR A 143 -12.32 -21.69 33.99
N MET A 144 -11.59 -22.61 33.34
CA MET A 144 -12.17 -23.83 32.75
C MET A 144 -12.00 -25.10 33.62
N GLU A 145 -11.38 -25.02 34.80
CA GLU A 145 -11.18 -26.19 35.68
C GLU A 145 -12.11 -26.26 36.90
N LEU A 146 -13.01 -25.29 37.10
CA LEU A 146 -13.90 -25.24 38.27
C LEU A 146 -15.39 -25.53 38.00
N ASP A 147 -15.78 -25.87 36.77
CA ASP A 147 -17.19 -26.17 36.41
C ASP A 147 -17.43 -27.63 35.93
N GLY A 148 -16.55 -28.56 36.34
CA GLY A 148 -16.54 -29.95 35.82
C GLY A 148 -16.69 -31.08 36.84
N ARG A 149 -17.00 -30.82 38.12
CA ARG A 149 -17.22 -31.89 39.13
C ARG A 149 -18.34 -31.57 40.13
N ARG A 150 -19.59 -31.73 39.69
CA ARG A 150 -20.73 -32.14 40.55
C ARG A 150 -21.72 -32.99 39.75
N SER A 151 -21.56 -34.31 39.85
CA SER A 151 -22.62 -35.32 39.79
C SER A 151 -22.08 -36.59 40.44
#